data_AF-A0A4D5S1A9-F1
#
_entry.id   AF-A0A4D5S1A9-F1
#
_cell.length_a   1.000
_cell.length_b   1.000
_cell.length_c   1.000
_cell.angle_alpha   90.00
_cell.angle_beta   90.00
_cell.angle_gamma   90.00
#
_symmetry.space_group_name_H-M   'P 1'
#
loop_
_entity.id
_entity.type
_entity.pdbx_description
1 polymer ?
#
loop_
_entity_poly.entity_id
_entity_poly.type
_entity_poly.pdbx_seq_one_letter_code
_entity_poly.pdbx_strand_id
1 'polypeptide(L)'
;MFRLKTSGRGKGNLAESLLEHCSKQQSVLAGSPRNTLEQLALKKALSLLGAAWRLRDEPRDAWRRLLRLFSLGTPWDGEEAGETPQVYGLQLVSAGKMAFPEYQVWRKDILFAEREDLIRYETARVLESQLMQAALDKKWAKARELLDNVEALARTPDSVQCGKRKVEITTSVLVYQDPCGIPEEVLGVHSHTHAHGFDHIAAESCLRAEDQALPPFLRRFTTTGVYTRCRCLGVDVLQRLKEHRRAVRLLRALLGQTHFCLSRRGHWWDRLALNLDVHLGKPGEAMDAIKEALGESGISPASRHALLTRAARLAVKLPEHPSASALRDFVPSDITATPEVTIQGQLAERMVPGRTNMFAVRESDGALRVIPVEEVALRHYSEKGYPQGIHGEGSTFHALFGILCWDAIYADGVPDAFRSPYQAFPMDLHSDGFFASREQRFLKVFENIRTSSVEELAEQVASTYDSHSGQAGLVQWERFSSVQIQELVRCFGPEVLWRLCDLLARNFRHRRSGLPDLVVWNPVDGRLKAAEVKGPGDTLSAKQVVWLRELLALGIDCEVCHVTATSSKRLRKQENFITDKDTTTKK
;
A
#
# COMPACT_ATOMS: atom_id res chain seq x y z
N MET A 1 -42.84 -27.34 -2.23
CA MET A 1 -41.49 -27.52 -1.64
C MET A 1 -40.51 -27.50 -2.81
N PHE A 2 -39.58 -26.54 -2.88
CA PHE A 2 -38.64 -26.41 -4.00
C PHE A 2 -37.65 -27.58 -3.94
N ARG A 3 -37.64 -28.47 -4.95
CA ARG A 3 -36.73 -29.62 -5.01
C ARG A 3 -35.45 -29.22 -5.72
N LEU A 4 -34.58 -28.48 -5.04
CA LEU A 4 -33.26 -28.11 -5.55
C LEU A 4 -32.28 -29.28 -5.38
N LYS A 5 -31.53 -29.65 -6.42
CA LYS A 5 -30.41 -30.61 -6.29
C LYS A 5 -29.26 -29.90 -5.59
N THR A 6 -29.11 -30.09 -4.29
CA THR A 6 -28.02 -29.48 -3.51
C THR A 6 -26.78 -30.37 -3.55
N SER A 7 -25.85 -30.10 -4.47
CA SER A 7 -24.53 -30.73 -4.43
C SER A 7 -23.64 -30.03 -3.39
N GLY A 8 -23.87 -30.27 -2.10
CA GLY A 8 -22.92 -29.99 -0.99
C GLY A 8 -22.18 -28.64 -0.95
N ARG A 9 -22.69 -27.57 -1.55
CA ARG A 9 -22.01 -26.26 -1.64
C ARG A 9 -22.73 -25.21 -0.78
N GLY A 10 -21.97 -24.30 -0.16
CA GLY A 10 -22.40 -23.40 0.92
C GLY A 10 -23.57 -22.44 0.62
N LYS A 11 -24.03 -21.70 1.66
CA LYS A 11 -25.26 -20.89 1.66
C LYS A 11 -25.43 -19.93 0.47
N GLY A 12 -24.36 -19.29 -0.02
CA GLY A 12 -24.42 -18.36 -1.16
C GLY A 12 -24.89 -19.03 -2.46
N ASN A 13 -24.42 -20.26 -2.71
CA ASN A 13 -24.77 -21.00 -3.92
C ASN A 13 -26.21 -21.51 -3.90
N LEU A 14 -26.84 -21.65 -2.73
CA LEU A 14 -28.25 -22.03 -2.61
C LEU A 14 -29.20 -20.89 -3.01
N ALA A 15 -28.86 -19.64 -2.66
CA ALA A 15 -29.65 -18.47 -3.06
C ALA A 15 -29.59 -18.26 -4.58
N GLU A 16 -28.39 -18.34 -5.17
CA GLU A 16 -28.21 -18.27 -6.62
C GLU A 16 -28.92 -19.43 -7.34
N SER A 17 -28.77 -20.67 -6.86
CA SER A 17 -29.47 -21.83 -7.44
C SER A 17 -30.99 -21.72 -7.35
N LEU A 18 -31.52 -21.12 -6.27
CA LEU A 18 -32.95 -20.87 -6.13
C LEU A 18 -33.43 -19.82 -7.14
N LEU A 19 -32.68 -18.72 -7.31
CA LEU A 19 -32.99 -17.68 -8.30
C LEU A 19 -32.95 -18.23 -9.73
N GLU A 20 -31.90 -18.98 -10.08
CA GLU A 20 -31.74 -19.62 -11.39
C GLU A 20 -32.82 -20.68 -11.66
N HIS A 21 -33.23 -21.45 -10.64
CA HIS A 21 -34.33 -22.39 -10.76
C HIS A 21 -35.67 -21.67 -11.00
N CYS A 22 -35.86 -20.51 -10.38
CA CYS A 22 -37.08 -19.71 -10.54
C CYS A 22 -37.15 -19.00 -11.89
N SER A 23 -36.01 -18.60 -12.48
CA SER A 23 -35.97 -17.94 -13.79
C SER A 23 -36.20 -18.89 -14.97
N LYS A 24 -35.80 -20.17 -14.85
CA LYS A 24 -35.87 -21.15 -15.94
C LYS A 24 -37.22 -21.84 -16.15
N GLN A 25 -38.19 -21.71 -15.24
CA GLN A 25 -39.50 -22.37 -15.35
C GLN A 25 -40.62 -21.37 -15.67
N GLN A 26 -41.15 -21.41 -16.91
CA GLN A 26 -42.40 -20.73 -17.25
C GLN A 26 -43.60 -21.48 -16.67
N SER A 27 -44.49 -20.74 -16.01
CA SER A 27 -45.75 -21.21 -15.43
C SER A 27 -46.64 -21.91 -16.49
N VAL A 28 -46.90 -23.22 -16.32
CA VAL A 28 -47.68 -24.08 -17.26
C VAL A 28 -49.21 -23.98 -17.08
N LEU A 29 -49.73 -22.86 -16.59
CA LEU A 29 -51.18 -22.66 -16.46
C LEU A 29 -51.63 -21.41 -17.20
N ALA A 30 -52.18 -21.62 -18.39
CA ALA A 30 -52.93 -20.64 -19.15
C ALA A 30 -54.18 -20.23 -18.34
N GLY A 31 -54.32 -18.94 -18.04
CA GLY A 31 -55.62 -18.36 -17.63
C GLY A 31 -55.67 -17.46 -16.39
N SER A 32 -54.60 -17.34 -15.58
CA SER A 32 -54.60 -16.45 -14.40
C SER A 32 -53.42 -15.48 -14.43
N PRO A 33 -53.54 -14.24 -13.89
CA PRO A 33 -52.43 -13.30 -13.87
C PRO A 33 -51.28 -13.87 -13.03
N ARG A 34 -50.27 -14.32 -13.77
CA ARG A 34 -48.92 -14.80 -13.41
C ARG A 34 -48.50 -14.55 -11.95
N ASN A 35 -48.60 -15.57 -11.11
CA ASN A 35 -47.67 -15.70 -9.99
C ASN A 35 -46.42 -16.43 -10.51
N THR A 36 -45.34 -15.70 -10.80
CA THR A 36 -44.07 -16.34 -11.20
C THR A 36 -43.56 -17.23 -10.07
N LEU A 37 -42.82 -18.29 -10.40
CA LEU A 37 -42.21 -19.19 -9.41
C LEU A 37 -41.35 -18.40 -8.40
N GLU A 38 -40.75 -17.30 -8.86
CA GLU A 38 -40.05 -16.29 -8.08
C GLU A 38 -40.92 -15.66 -6.99
N GLN A 39 -42.16 -15.26 -7.30
CA GLN A 39 -43.07 -14.64 -6.31
C GLN A 39 -43.50 -15.64 -5.24
N LEU A 40 -43.70 -16.91 -5.60
CA LEU A 40 -43.99 -17.98 -4.63
C LEU A 40 -42.77 -18.25 -3.72
N ALA A 41 -41.57 -18.25 -4.31
CA ALA A 41 -40.32 -18.40 -3.58
C ALA A 41 -40.11 -17.24 -2.61
N LEU A 42 -40.32 -16.00 -3.08
CA LEU A 42 -40.24 -14.79 -2.28
C LEU A 42 -41.26 -14.80 -1.14
N LYS A 43 -42.52 -15.13 -1.40
CA LYS A 43 -43.57 -15.21 -0.37
C LYS A 43 -43.20 -16.22 0.72
N LYS A 44 -42.68 -17.39 0.32
CA LYS A 44 -42.23 -18.41 1.29
C LYS A 44 -40.98 -17.96 2.05
N ALA A 45 -40.03 -17.33 1.38
CA ALA A 45 -38.83 -16.78 2.02
C ALA A 45 -39.20 -15.69 3.04
N LEU A 46 -40.09 -14.76 2.70
CA LEU A 46 -40.58 -13.72 3.60
C LEU A 46 -41.35 -14.31 4.79
N SER A 47 -42.15 -15.36 4.58
CA SER A 47 -42.83 -16.05 5.69
C SER A 47 -41.87 -16.71 6.67
N LEU A 48 -40.74 -17.23 6.18
CA LEU A 48 -39.68 -17.83 7.02
C LEU A 48 -38.79 -16.78 7.69
N LEU A 49 -38.57 -15.65 7.03
CA LEU A 49 -37.74 -14.56 7.54
C LEU A 49 -38.41 -13.85 8.73
N GLY A 50 -39.74 -13.73 8.72
CA GLY A 50 -40.48 -13.00 9.75
C GLY A 50 -40.34 -11.48 9.61
N ALA A 51 -40.52 -10.75 10.71
CA ALA A 51 -40.36 -9.30 10.73
C ALA A 51 -38.88 -8.93 10.50
N ALA A 52 -38.63 -8.13 9.48
CA ALA A 52 -37.29 -7.66 9.12
C ALA A 52 -37.32 -6.15 8.85
N TRP A 53 -36.26 -5.46 9.26
CA TRP A 53 -36.08 -4.03 9.04
C TRP A 53 -34.88 -3.80 8.14
N ARG A 54 -35.04 -2.91 7.16
CA ARG A 54 -33.97 -2.42 6.29
C ARG A 54 -33.95 -0.91 6.36
N LEU A 55 -32.78 -0.31 6.56
CA LEU A 55 -32.62 1.12 6.42
C LEU A 55 -33.02 1.55 5.00
N ARG A 56 -33.77 2.65 4.89
CA ARG A 56 -34.10 3.24 3.60
C ARG A 56 -32.82 3.75 2.93
N ASP A 57 -32.73 3.54 1.62
CA ASP A 57 -31.51 3.83 0.87
C ASP A 57 -31.19 5.34 0.88
N GLU A 58 -32.18 6.21 0.64
CA GLU A 58 -31.96 7.66 0.56
C GLU A 58 -31.35 8.30 1.83
N PRO A 59 -31.89 8.11 3.05
CA PRO A 59 -31.24 8.61 4.26
C PRO A 59 -29.88 7.97 4.52
N ARG A 60 -29.74 6.66 4.26
CA ARG A 60 -28.48 5.94 4.45
C ARG A 60 -27.39 6.52 3.54
N ASP A 61 -27.71 6.78 2.28
CA ASP A 61 -26.76 7.28 1.29
C ASP A 61 -26.41 8.75 1.54
N ALA A 62 -27.31 9.55 2.14
CA ALA A 62 -26.95 10.87 2.68
C ALA A 62 -25.92 10.79 3.82
N TRP A 63 -26.11 9.87 4.78
CA TRP A 63 -25.15 9.65 5.86
C TRP A 63 -23.80 9.11 5.37
N ARG A 64 -23.81 8.20 4.39
CA ARG A 64 -22.58 7.68 3.75
C ARG A 64 -21.77 8.80 3.10
N ARG A 65 -22.42 9.75 2.42
CA ARG A 65 -21.76 10.94 1.85
C ARG A 65 -21.14 11.84 2.92
N LEU A 66 -21.85 12.09 4.02
CA LEU A 66 -21.31 12.87 5.14
C LEU A 66 -20.07 12.20 5.75
N LEU A 67 -20.12 10.88 5.99
CA LEU A 67 -18.97 10.12 6.47
C LEU A 67 -17.80 10.17 5.47
N ARG A 68 -18.08 10.11 4.16
CA ARG A 68 -17.05 10.22 3.12
C ARG A 68 -16.33 11.57 3.16
N LEU A 69 -17.08 12.67 3.31
CA LEU A 69 -16.52 14.02 3.42
C LEU A 69 -15.68 14.19 4.69
N PHE A 70 -16.12 13.60 5.80
CA PHE A 70 -15.36 13.58 7.06
C PHE A 70 -14.00 12.87 6.89
N SER A 71 -13.95 11.79 6.11
CA SER A 71 -12.78 10.92 5.97
C SER A 71 -11.85 11.23 4.79
N LEU A 72 -12.00 12.37 4.11
CA LEU A 72 -11.09 12.74 3.01
C LEU A 72 -9.63 12.84 3.49
N GLY A 73 -9.40 13.38 4.69
CA GLY A 73 -8.08 13.58 5.28
C GLY A 73 -7.54 12.46 6.16
N THR A 74 -8.29 11.37 6.38
CA THR A 74 -7.82 10.26 7.23
C THR A 74 -6.93 9.29 6.44
N PRO A 75 -5.79 8.82 6.99
CA PRO A 75 -4.89 7.84 6.37
C PRO A 75 -5.64 6.67 5.72
N TRP A 76 -5.39 6.50 4.42
CA TRP A 76 -5.93 5.42 3.59
C TRP A 76 -5.10 4.12 3.68
N ASP A 77 -4.12 4.04 4.58
CA ASP A 77 -3.29 2.84 4.73
C ASP A 77 -4.02 1.67 5.44
N GLY A 78 -5.31 1.84 5.76
CA GLY A 78 -6.18 0.81 6.34
C GLY A 78 -7.19 0.19 5.37
N GLU A 79 -7.05 0.31 4.04
CA GLU A 79 -7.99 -0.29 3.07
C GLU A 79 -8.02 -1.84 3.05
N GLU A 80 -7.21 -2.52 3.88
CA GLU A 80 -7.35 -3.96 4.12
C GLU A 80 -8.46 -4.33 5.13
N ALA A 81 -9.01 -3.35 5.86
CA ALA A 81 -10.15 -3.56 6.74
C ALA A 81 -11.40 -2.89 6.14
N GLY A 82 -12.47 -3.67 5.99
CA GLY A 82 -13.75 -3.22 5.43
C GLY A 82 -14.36 -1.99 6.10
N GLU A 83 -15.49 -1.53 5.55
CA GLU A 83 -16.25 -0.36 5.99
C GLU A 83 -16.49 -0.32 7.53
N THR A 84 -15.62 0.31 8.33
CA THR A 84 -15.88 0.73 9.73
C THR A 84 -14.81 1.57 10.49
N PRO A 85 -13.55 1.81 10.03
CA PRO A 85 -12.56 2.55 10.85
C PRO A 85 -12.97 3.99 11.25
N GLN A 86 -13.81 4.62 10.43
CA GLN A 86 -14.11 6.06 10.50
C GLN A 86 -15.11 6.40 11.63
N VAL A 87 -16.14 5.55 11.80
CA VAL A 87 -17.11 5.69 12.90
C VAL A 87 -16.45 5.33 14.23
N TYR A 88 -15.57 4.33 14.23
CA TYR A 88 -14.81 3.95 15.41
C TYR A 88 -13.88 5.07 15.89
N GLY A 89 -13.18 5.74 14.96
CA GLY A 89 -12.37 6.93 15.29
C GLY A 89 -13.20 8.04 15.96
N LEU A 90 -14.37 8.37 15.40
CA LEU A 90 -15.31 9.32 16.00
C LEU A 90 -15.78 8.90 17.41
N GLN A 91 -16.04 7.61 17.62
CA GLN A 91 -16.40 7.07 18.93
C GLN A 91 -15.26 7.18 19.93
N LEU A 92 -14.01 6.93 19.52
CA LEU A 92 -12.85 7.08 20.39
C LEU A 92 -12.66 8.54 20.83
N VAL A 93 -12.83 9.49 19.91
CA VAL A 93 -12.78 10.93 20.20
C VAL A 93 -13.90 11.31 21.18
N SER A 94 -15.14 10.90 20.90
CA SER A 94 -16.28 11.18 21.79
C SER A 94 -16.12 10.54 23.18
N ALA A 95 -15.39 9.43 23.28
CA ALA A 95 -15.08 8.77 24.55
C ALA A 95 -13.86 9.36 25.26
N GLY A 96 -13.21 10.40 24.71
CA GLY A 96 -11.99 11.00 25.25
C GLY A 96 -10.76 10.09 25.16
N LYS A 97 -10.81 9.03 24.36
CA LYS A 97 -9.73 8.03 24.20
C LYS A 97 -8.78 8.34 23.04
N MET A 98 -9.08 9.37 22.25
CA MET A 98 -8.28 9.80 21.13
C MET A 98 -8.32 11.33 21.05
N ALA A 99 -7.14 11.94 21.04
CA ALA A 99 -6.95 13.36 20.79
C ALA A 99 -6.28 13.55 19.42
N PHE A 100 -6.48 14.70 18.79
CA PHE A 100 -5.77 15.08 17.57
C PHE A 100 -4.78 16.21 17.88
N PRO A 101 -3.69 16.32 17.10
CA PRO A 101 -2.76 17.44 17.19
C PRO A 101 -3.47 18.79 17.00
N GLU A 102 -2.93 19.84 17.61
CA GLU A 102 -3.43 21.19 17.43
C GLU A 102 -2.86 21.80 16.14
N TYR A 103 -3.74 22.38 15.32
CA TYR A 103 -3.41 23.07 14.08
C TYR A 103 -4.60 23.93 13.61
N GLN A 104 -4.32 24.90 12.74
CA GLN A 104 -5.33 25.73 12.10
C GLN A 104 -5.95 25.03 10.87
N VAL A 105 -7.27 24.89 10.88
CA VAL A 105 -8.02 24.48 9.69
C VAL A 105 -8.09 25.64 8.69
N TRP A 106 -7.48 25.48 7.52
CA TRP A 106 -7.52 26.46 6.44
C TRP A 106 -7.91 25.80 5.12
N ARG A 107 -9.16 26.02 4.70
CA ARG A 107 -9.69 25.55 3.42
C ARG A 107 -9.57 26.66 2.38
N LYS A 108 -8.80 26.44 1.31
CA LYS A 108 -8.65 27.38 0.20
C LYS A 108 -9.32 26.85 -1.06
N ASP A 109 -8.97 25.65 -1.49
CA ASP A 109 -9.48 25.05 -2.72
C ASP A 109 -10.82 24.33 -2.51
N ILE A 110 -11.70 24.42 -3.51
CA ILE A 110 -13.00 23.73 -3.53
C ILE A 110 -12.81 22.35 -4.18
N LEU A 111 -13.06 21.27 -3.42
CA LEU A 111 -12.92 19.90 -3.93
C LEU A 111 -14.13 19.44 -4.77
N PHE A 112 -15.33 19.86 -4.38
CA PHE A 112 -16.58 19.53 -5.04
C PHE A 112 -17.36 20.85 -5.16
N ALA A 113 -17.47 21.36 -6.38
CA ALA A 113 -18.16 22.63 -6.64
C ALA A 113 -19.68 22.43 -6.57
N GLU A 114 -20.16 21.31 -7.12
CA GLU A 114 -21.56 20.95 -7.16
C GLU A 114 -21.83 19.62 -6.45
N ARG A 115 -23.11 19.38 -6.12
CA ARG A 115 -23.57 18.11 -5.55
C ARG A 115 -23.24 16.93 -6.48
N GLU A 116 -23.32 17.17 -7.77
CA GLU A 116 -23.09 16.20 -8.84
C GLU A 116 -21.62 15.76 -8.89
N ASP A 117 -20.66 16.64 -8.55
CA ASP A 117 -19.25 16.27 -8.43
C ASP A 117 -19.04 15.24 -7.31
N LEU A 118 -19.65 15.47 -6.15
CA LEU A 118 -19.56 14.56 -5.01
C LEU A 118 -20.19 13.20 -5.34
N ILE A 119 -21.30 13.17 -6.07
CA ILE A 119 -21.97 11.92 -6.48
C ILE A 119 -21.12 11.14 -7.49
N ARG A 120 -20.49 11.82 -8.47
CA ARG A 120 -19.56 11.19 -9.40
C ARG A 120 -18.36 10.60 -8.67
N TYR A 121 -17.77 11.36 -7.74
CA TYR A 121 -16.66 10.89 -6.92
C TYR A 121 -17.05 9.68 -6.06
N GLU A 122 -18.21 9.71 -5.43
CA GLU A 122 -18.74 8.58 -4.63
C GLU A 122 -18.93 7.34 -5.51
N THR A 123 -19.56 7.48 -6.67
CA THR A 123 -19.78 6.40 -7.62
C THR A 123 -18.46 5.77 -8.04
N ALA A 124 -17.46 6.59 -8.37
CA ALA A 124 -16.12 6.13 -8.71
C ALA A 124 -15.46 5.40 -7.52
N ARG A 125 -15.63 5.91 -6.29
CA ARG A 125 -15.09 5.29 -5.07
C ARG A 125 -15.73 3.94 -4.74
N VAL A 126 -17.01 3.75 -5.04
CA VAL A 126 -17.70 2.46 -4.91
C VAL A 126 -17.12 1.46 -5.91
N LEU A 127 -16.94 1.87 -7.17
CA LEU A 127 -16.31 1.03 -8.20
C LEU A 127 -14.87 0.65 -7.82
N GLU A 128 -14.08 1.59 -7.30
CA GLU A 128 -12.73 1.35 -6.79
C GLU A 128 -12.72 0.29 -5.68
N SER A 129 -13.61 0.43 -4.69
CA SER A 129 -13.75 -0.53 -3.59
C SER A 129 -14.15 -1.93 -4.09
N GLN A 130 -15.10 -2.02 -5.02
CA GLN A 130 -15.51 -3.29 -5.62
C GLN A 130 -14.37 -3.95 -6.40
N LEU A 131 -13.59 -3.16 -7.14
CA LEU A 131 -12.43 -3.63 -7.89
C LEU A 131 -11.34 -4.16 -6.95
N MET A 132 -11.03 -3.41 -5.89
CA MET A 132 -10.09 -3.83 -4.83
C MET A 132 -10.54 -5.12 -4.17
N GLN A 133 -11.81 -5.21 -3.74
CA GLN A 133 -12.33 -6.42 -3.11
C GLN A 133 -12.32 -7.63 -4.06
N ALA A 134 -12.67 -7.43 -5.34
CA ALA A 134 -12.59 -8.51 -6.33
C ALA A 134 -11.16 -9.00 -6.54
N ALA A 135 -10.17 -8.10 -6.52
CA ALA A 135 -8.76 -8.45 -6.59
C ALA A 135 -8.28 -9.19 -5.33
N LEU A 136 -8.67 -8.73 -4.13
CA LEU A 136 -8.37 -9.39 -2.84
C LEU A 136 -8.95 -10.81 -2.77
N ASP A 137 -10.20 -10.97 -3.19
CA ASP A 137 -10.90 -12.26 -3.29
C ASP A 137 -10.36 -13.15 -4.43
N LYS A 138 -9.39 -12.67 -5.21
CA LYS A 138 -8.82 -13.33 -6.39
C LYS A 138 -9.88 -13.66 -7.47
N LYS A 139 -10.98 -12.90 -7.52
CA LYS A 139 -12.05 -12.97 -8.52
C LYS A 139 -11.65 -12.17 -9.77
N TRP A 140 -10.61 -12.61 -10.46
CA TRP A 140 -9.96 -11.83 -11.53
C TRP A 140 -10.86 -11.48 -12.71
N ALA A 141 -11.78 -12.38 -13.10
CA ALA A 141 -12.74 -12.10 -14.19
C ALA A 141 -13.68 -10.94 -13.84
N LYS A 142 -14.22 -10.93 -12.61
CA LYS A 142 -15.04 -9.82 -12.09
C LYS A 142 -14.23 -8.54 -11.97
N ALA A 143 -13.00 -8.62 -11.47
CA ALA A 143 -12.11 -7.46 -11.39
C ALA A 143 -11.83 -6.86 -12.78
N ARG A 144 -11.72 -7.71 -13.81
CA ARG A 144 -11.56 -7.26 -15.19
C ARG A 144 -12.80 -6.56 -15.74
N GLU A 145 -13.98 -7.12 -15.53
CA GLU A 145 -15.24 -6.45 -15.91
C GLU A 145 -15.38 -5.08 -15.24
N LEU A 146 -15.08 -4.97 -13.95
CA LEU A 146 -15.09 -3.70 -13.23
C LEU A 146 -14.07 -2.70 -13.79
N LEU A 147 -12.89 -3.15 -14.21
CA LEU A 147 -11.91 -2.31 -14.91
C LEU A 147 -12.45 -1.80 -16.25
N ASP A 148 -13.12 -2.65 -17.03
CA ASP A 148 -13.74 -2.26 -18.30
C ASP A 148 -14.82 -1.19 -18.09
N ASN A 149 -15.64 -1.33 -17.04
CA ASN A 149 -16.63 -0.33 -16.65
C ASN A 149 -15.98 1.02 -16.27
N VAL A 150 -14.87 0.99 -15.52
CA VAL A 150 -14.09 2.19 -15.20
C VAL A 150 -13.56 2.87 -16.46
N GLU A 151 -13.00 2.11 -17.41
CA GLU A 151 -12.46 2.68 -18.66
C GLU A 151 -13.55 3.19 -19.61
N ALA A 152 -14.77 2.63 -19.54
CA ALA A 152 -15.93 3.17 -20.23
C ALA A 152 -16.37 4.50 -19.63
N LEU A 153 -16.57 4.55 -18.30
CA LEU A 153 -17.01 5.77 -17.59
C LEU A 153 -15.99 6.91 -17.68
N ALA A 154 -14.69 6.58 -17.67
CA ALA A 154 -13.64 7.59 -17.82
C ALA A 154 -13.71 8.30 -19.18
N ARG A 155 -14.19 7.63 -20.25
CA ARG A 155 -14.33 8.19 -21.60
C ARG A 155 -15.53 9.13 -21.75
N THR A 156 -16.51 9.04 -20.86
CA THR A 156 -17.73 9.87 -20.89
C THR A 156 -17.96 10.53 -19.52
N PRO A 157 -17.07 11.42 -19.05
CA PRO A 157 -17.14 11.97 -17.69
C PRO A 157 -18.44 12.75 -17.42
N ASP A 158 -19.06 13.33 -18.45
CA ASP A 158 -20.29 14.13 -18.34
C ASP A 158 -21.59 13.32 -18.52
N SER A 159 -21.52 12.02 -18.85
CA SER A 159 -22.72 11.23 -19.15
C SER A 159 -23.51 10.75 -17.92
N VAL A 160 -23.12 11.17 -16.71
CA VAL A 160 -23.93 10.95 -15.50
C VAL A 160 -25.06 11.98 -15.49
N GLN A 161 -26.08 11.76 -16.33
CA GLN A 161 -27.30 12.56 -16.34
C GLN A 161 -28.12 12.28 -15.06
N CYS A 162 -28.04 13.20 -14.10
CA CYS A 162 -29.00 13.30 -13.01
C CYS A 162 -30.23 14.06 -13.51
N GLY A 163 -31.27 13.35 -13.97
CA GLY A 163 -32.56 13.99 -14.26
C GLY A 163 -33.53 13.17 -15.12
N LYS A 164 -34.60 12.66 -14.49
CA LYS A 164 -35.88 12.20 -15.07
C LYS A 164 -35.95 10.88 -15.87
N ARG A 165 -34.88 10.11 -15.97
CA ARG A 165 -35.01 8.64 -16.10
C ARG A 165 -34.28 8.00 -14.94
N LYS A 166 -35.01 7.14 -14.25
CA LYS A 166 -34.56 6.28 -13.17
C LYS A 166 -33.48 5.35 -13.74
N VAL A 167 -32.25 5.84 -13.89
CA VAL A 167 -31.08 4.96 -13.88
C VAL A 167 -30.96 4.57 -12.43
N GLU A 168 -31.66 3.49 -12.11
CA GLU A 168 -31.39 2.65 -10.97
C GLU A 168 -29.90 2.23 -11.08
N ILE A 169 -29.00 3.08 -10.58
CA ILE A 169 -27.83 2.58 -9.87
C ILE A 169 -28.36 2.12 -8.50
N THR A 170 -29.30 1.18 -8.54
CA THR A 170 -29.46 0.25 -7.45
C THR A 170 -28.16 -0.51 -7.36
N THR A 171 -27.79 -0.80 -6.13
CA THR A 171 -26.90 -1.86 -5.69
C THR A 171 -27.35 -3.21 -6.28
N SER A 172 -27.26 -3.36 -7.60
CA SER A 172 -27.76 -4.47 -8.40
C SER A 172 -26.97 -4.56 -9.72
N VAL A 173 -25.65 -4.65 -9.63
CA VAL A 173 -24.89 -5.38 -10.66
C VAL A 173 -24.72 -6.80 -10.16
N LEU A 174 -25.83 -7.53 -10.24
CA LEU A 174 -25.94 -8.98 -10.19
C LEU A 174 -27.04 -9.35 -11.19
N VAL A 175 -26.69 -9.51 -12.47
CA VAL A 175 -27.43 -10.33 -13.45
C VAL A 175 -26.38 -10.79 -14.46
N TYR A 176 -25.70 -11.92 -14.22
CA TYR A 176 -25.99 -13.22 -14.83
C TYR A 176 -26.42 -13.12 -16.30
N GLN A 177 -25.50 -13.49 -17.20
CA GLN A 177 -25.80 -13.68 -18.62
C GLN A 177 -26.86 -14.77 -18.78
N ASP A 178 -27.81 -14.59 -19.70
CA ASP A 178 -28.54 -15.70 -20.31
C ASP A 178 -28.31 -15.69 -21.83
N PRO A 179 -28.13 -16.85 -22.48
CA PRO A 179 -27.62 -16.99 -23.83
C PRO A 179 -28.76 -17.05 -24.88
N CYS A 180 -28.37 -16.91 -26.15
CA CYS A 180 -29.09 -17.20 -27.40
C CYS A 180 -29.54 -15.98 -28.24
N GLY A 181 -28.79 -15.73 -29.32
CA GLY A 181 -29.33 -15.63 -30.69
C GLY A 181 -29.80 -14.28 -31.25
N ILE A 182 -28.88 -13.51 -31.88
CA ILE A 182 -28.80 -13.09 -33.32
C ILE A 182 -30.09 -12.54 -34.02
N PRO A 183 -30.07 -11.57 -35.00
CA PRO A 183 -28.95 -11.03 -35.82
C PRO A 183 -28.79 -9.49 -35.96
N GLU A 184 -27.57 -9.14 -36.37
CA GLU A 184 -27.12 -8.15 -37.40
C GLU A 184 -28.16 -7.24 -38.10
N GLU A 185 -27.85 -5.94 -38.20
CA GLU A 185 -27.55 -5.26 -39.49
C GLU A 185 -27.02 -3.81 -39.33
N VAL A 186 -25.90 -3.56 -40.03
CA VAL A 186 -25.48 -2.38 -40.80
C VAL A 186 -25.34 -1.00 -40.13
N LEU A 187 -24.08 -0.61 -39.85
CA LEU A 187 -23.56 0.70 -40.25
C LEU A 187 -22.14 0.50 -40.82
N GLY A 188 -22.02 0.67 -42.14
CA GLY A 188 -20.78 0.50 -42.89
C GLY A 188 -19.79 1.63 -42.62
N VAL A 189 -18.52 1.26 -42.50
CA VAL A 189 -17.39 2.19 -42.67
C VAL A 189 -16.35 1.48 -43.53
N HIS A 190 -16.04 2.10 -44.67
CA HIS A 190 -15.07 1.65 -45.65
C HIS A 190 -13.66 1.57 -45.08
N SER A 191 -12.92 0.59 -45.59
CA SER A 191 -11.51 0.28 -45.35
C SER A 191 -10.56 1.11 -46.23
N HIS A 192 -9.25 0.98 -45.92
CA HIS A 192 -8.02 1.50 -46.54
C HIS A 192 -7.45 2.74 -45.81
N THR A 193 -6.17 2.84 -45.44
CA THR A 193 -4.94 2.05 -45.66
C THR A 193 -3.84 2.53 -44.67
N HIS A 194 -2.80 1.72 -44.50
CA HIS A 194 -1.59 1.95 -43.70
C HIS A 194 -1.04 3.39 -43.57
N ALA A 195 -0.69 3.77 -42.34
CA ALA A 195 0.51 4.58 -42.05
C ALA A 195 0.98 4.35 -40.61
N HIS A 196 2.29 4.15 -40.45
CA HIS A 196 2.98 4.12 -39.16
C HIS A 196 2.83 5.48 -38.46
N GLY A 197 2.09 5.49 -37.34
CA GLY A 197 1.99 6.63 -36.45
C GLY A 197 1.55 6.11 -35.09
N PHE A 198 2.33 6.37 -34.06
CA PHE A 198 1.97 6.06 -32.69
C PHE A 198 0.65 6.78 -32.36
N ASP A 199 -0.42 6.02 -32.08
CA ASP A 199 -1.68 6.57 -31.57
C ASP A 199 -1.44 7.24 -30.20
N HIS A 200 -1.07 8.52 -30.25
CA HIS A 200 -0.98 9.42 -29.11
C HIS A 200 -2.36 9.94 -28.65
N ILE A 201 -3.46 9.49 -29.27
CA ILE A 201 -4.79 10.06 -29.09
C ILE A 201 -5.66 9.11 -28.26
N ALA A 202 -5.54 9.18 -26.93
CA ALA A 202 -6.55 8.70 -25.97
C ALA A 202 -6.24 9.01 -24.48
N ALA A 203 -5.03 9.46 -24.14
CA ALA A 203 -4.64 9.63 -22.73
C ALA A 203 -5.12 10.96 -22.11
N GLU A 204 -5.25 12.02 -22.92
CA GLU A 204 -5.55 13.38 -22.42
C GLU A 204 -7.04 13.76 -22.47
N SER A 205 -7.87 13.09 -23.28
CA SER A 205 -9.24 13.52 -23.58
C SER A 205 -10.28 13.28 -22.46
N CYS A 206 -9.83 12.91 -21.26
CA CYS A 206 -10.70 12.55 -20.12
C CYS A 206 -10.45 13.39 -18.86
N LEU A 207 -9.54 14.37 -18.92
CA LEU A 207 -9.16 15.17 -17.75
C LEU A 207 -10.00 16.45 -17.68
N ARG A 208 -10.81 16.61 -16.63
CA ARG A 208 -11.50 17.89 -16.38
C ARG A 208 -10.47 18.95 -16.00
N ALA A 209 -10.51 20.13 -16.61
CA ALA A 209 -9.56 21.22 -16.33
C ALA A 209 -9.58 21.64 -14.85
N GLU A 210 -10.74 21.58 -14.22
CA GLU A 210 -10.95 21.83 -12.78
C GLU A 210 -10.13 20.88 -11.90
N ASP A 211 -10.08 19.59 -12.24
CA ASP A 211 -9.30 18.59 -11.49
C ASP A 211 -7.80 18.88 -11.59
N GLN A 212 -7.34 19.45 -12.71
CA GLN A 212 -5.92 19.77 -12.92
C GLN A 212 -5.46 20.99 -12.11
N ALA A 213 -6.37 21.95 -11.91
CA ALA A 213 -6.10 23.17 -11.15
C ALA A 213 -5.85 22.91 -9.66
N LEU A 214 -6.38 21.80 -9.12
CA LEU A 214 -6.16 21.42 -7.73
C LEU A 214 -4.68 21.08 -7.44
N PRO A 215 -4.18 21.40 -6.22
CA PRO A 215 -2.88 20.93 -5.75
C PRO A 215 -2.75 19.40 -5.86
N PRO A 216 -1.56 18.85 -6.17
CA PRO A 216 -1.37 17.42 -6.39
C PRO A 216 -1.90 16.51 -5.26
N PHE A 217 -1.79 16.94 -4.00
CA PHE A 217 -2.28 16.19 -2.84
C PHE A 217 -3.82 16.17 -2.73
N LEU A 218 -4.51 17.13 -3.34
CA LEU A 218 -5.97 17.19 -3.41
C LEU A 218 -6.56 16.48 -4.64
N ARG A 219 -5.81 16.40 -5.75
CA ARG A 219 -6.26 15.72 -7.00
C ARG A 219 -6.72 14.29 -6.78
N ARG A 220 -6.24 13.61 -5.73
CA ARG A 220 -6.67 12.25 -5.38
C ARG A 220 -8.15 12.17 -4.94
N PHE A 221 -8.76 13.28 -4.56
CA PHE A 221 -10.18 13.36 -4.17
C PHE A 221 -11.10 13.75 -5.33
N THR A 222 -10.61 13.65 -6.56
CA THR A 222 -11.40 13.85 -7.78
C THR A 222 -11.81 12.52 -8.39
N THR A 223 -12.88 12.53 -9.19
CA THR A 223 -13.33 11.37 -9.97
C THR A 223 -12.22 10.83 -10.87
N THR A 224 -11.50 11.71 -11.55
CA THR A 224 -10.37 11.37 -12.43
C THR A 224 -9.22 10.73 -11.66
N GLY A 225 -8.93 11.24 -10.45
CA GLY A 225 -7.96 10.64 -9.54
C GLY A 225 -8.33 9.22 -9.12
N VAL A 226 -9.61 8.97 -8.86
CA VAL A 226 -10.14 7.63 -8.53
C VAL A 226 -9.99 6.68 -9.72
N TYR A 227 -10.43 7.07 -10.92
CA TYR A 227 -10.29 6.22 -12.12
C TYR A 227 -8.83 5.93 -12.45
N THR A 228 -7.92 6.87 -12.25
CA THR A 228 -6.49 6.62 -12.43
C THR A 228 -5.97 5.56 -11.44
N ARG A 229 -6.43 5.57 -10.18
CA ARG A 229 -6.10 4.52 -9.20
C ARG A 229 -6.70 3.16 -9.57
N CYS A 230 -7.94 3.14 -10.08
CA CYS A 230 -8.54 1.91 -10.61
C CYS A 230 -7.73 1.34 -11.78
N ARG A 231 -7.29 2.17 -12.73
CA ARG A 231 -6.42 1.75 -13.85
C ARG A 231 -5.06 1.24 -13.37
N CYS A 232 -4.51 1.90 -12.36
CA CYS A 232 -3.33 1.47 -11.63
C CYS A 232 -3.45 0.03 -11.08
N LEU A 233 -4.53 -0.29 -10.38
CA LEU A 233 -4.83 -1.65 -9.90
C LEU A 233 -5.18 -2.58 -11.07
N GLY A 234 -5.81 -2.04 -12.11
CA GLY A 234 -6.15 -2.74 -13.34
C GLY A 234 -4.93 -3.39 -13.98
N VAL A 235 -3.76 -2.74 -14.00
CA VAL A 235 -2.51 -3.33 -14.49
C VAL A 235 -2.22 -4.67 -13.80
N ASP A 236 -2.36 -4.74 -12.47
CA ASP A 236 -2.13 -5.98 -11.71
C ASP A 236 -3.16 -7.06 -12.08
N VAL A 237 -4.44 -6.68 -12.21
CA VAL A 237 -5.51 -7.57 -12.66
C VAL A 237 -5.21 -8.16 -14.05
N LEU A 238 -4.81 -7.30 -15.00
CA LEU A 238 -4.45 -7.71 -16.36
C LEU A 238 -3.26 -8.69 -16.35
N GLN A 239 -2.25 -8.43 -15.53
CA GLN A 239 -1.08 -9.30 -15.40
C GLN A 239 -1.44 -10.66 -14.80
N ARG A 240 -2.34 -10.72 -13.81
CA ARG A 240 -2.84 -11.98 -13.23
C ARG A 240 -3.63 -12.82 -14.23
N LEU A 241 -4.36 -12.16 -15.14
CA LEU A 241 -5.06 -12.79 -16.25
C LEU A 241 -4.14 -13.12 -17.45
N LYS A 242 -2.83 -12.87 -17.35
CA LYS A 242 -1.84 -13.04 -18.42
C LYS A 242 -2.11 -12.18 -19.66
N GLU A 243 -2.88 -11.11 -19.53
CA GLU A 243 -3.17 -10.16 -20.62
C GLU A 243 -2.10 -9.08 -20.72
N HIS A 244 -0.83 -9.51 -20.84
CA HIS A 244 0.34 -8.64 -20.80
C HIS A 244 0.36 -7.57 -21.90
N ARG A 245 -0.20 -7.87 -23.09
CA ARG A 245 -0.33 -6.87 -24.17
C ARG A 245 -1.23 -5.70 -23.78
N ARG A 246 -2.37 -5.99 -23.13
CA ARG A 246 -3.27 -4.94 -22.64
C ARG A 246 -2.66 -4.21 -21.45
N ALA A 247 -1.96 -4.92 -20.56
CA ALA A 247 -1.25 -4.31 -19.43
C ALA A 247 -0.19 -3.30 -19.92
N VAL A 248 0.57 -3.62 -20.97
CA VAL A 248 1.54 -2.69 -21.58
C VAL A 248 0.86 -1.46 -22.18
N ARG A 249 -0.27 -1.62 -22.90
CA ARG A 249 -1.03 -0.47 -23.41
C ARG A 249 -1.52 0.43 -22.28
N LEU A 250 -2.06 -0.16 -21.21
CA LEU A 250 -2.54 0.58 -20.04
C LEU A 250 -1.39 1.31 -19.32
N LEU A 251 -0.24 0.66 -19.15
CA LEU A 251 0.96 1.27 -18.57
C LEU A 251 1.48 2.44 -19.41
N ARG A 252 1.55 2.30 -20.74
CA ARG A 252 1.92 3.41 -21.63
C ARG A 252 0.93 4.58 -21.53
N ALA A 253 -0.38 4.30 -21.45
CA ALA A 253 -1.38 5.34 -21.25
C ALA A 253 -1.26 6.04 -19.88
N LEU A 254 -0.94 5.31 -18.81
CA LEU A 254 -0.67 5.88 -17.48
C LEU A 254 0.60 6.74 -17.46
N LEU A 255 1.64 6.32 -18.18
CA LEU A 255 2.90 7.04 -18.32
C LEU A 255 2.76 8.28 -19.22
N GLY A 256 1.81 8.29 -20.15
CA GLY A 256 1.55 9.43 -21.03
C GLY A 256 0.93 10.66 -20.35
N GLN A 257 0.33 10.51 -19.16
CA GLN A 257 -0.23 11.64 -18.40
C GLN A 257 0.71 12.12 -17.27
N THR A 258 0.61 13.40 -16.90
CA THR A 258 1.51 14.08 -15.95
C THR A 258 0.80 14.68 -14.73
N HIS A 259 -0.46 14.32 -14.47
CA HIS A 259 -1.28 14.97 -13.44
C HIS A 259 -1.58 14.11 -12.21
N PHE A 260 -1.80 12.80 -12.39
CA PHE A 260 -2.31 11.89 -11.38
C PHE A 260 -1.34 10.77 -11.07
N CYS A 261 -1.33 10.35 -9.79
CA CYS A 261 -0.54 9.22 -9.31
C CYS A 261 0.95 9.28 -9.68
N LEU A 262 1.55 10.48 -9.75
CA LEU A 262 2.93 10.70 -10.23
C LEU A 262 3.97 9.91 -9.47
N SER A 263 3.78 9.79 -8.16
CA SER A 263 4.59 8.91 -7.31
C SER A 263 4.60 7.43 -7.70
N ARG A 264 3.70 6.95 -8.56
CA ARG A 264 3.71 5.55 -9.06
C ARG A 264 4.44 5.40 -10.40
N ARG A 265 4.91 6.48 -11.03
CA ARG A 265 5.55 6.44 -12.35
C ARG A 265 6.77 5.51 -12.39
N GLY A 266 7.65 5.57 -11.40
CA GLY A 266 8.78 4.64 -11.29
C GLY A 266 8.36 3.17 -11.19
N HIS A 267 7.22 2.88 -10.53
CA HIS A 267 6.65 1.53 -10.52
C HIS A 267 6.05 1.16 -11.88
N TRP A 268 5.36 2.08 -12.57
CA TRP A 268 4.82 1.83 -13.92
C TRP A 268 5.94 1.52 -14.92
N TRP A 269 7.04 2.27 -14.89
CA TRP A 269 8.21 2.01 -15.71
C TRP A 269 8.81 0.63 -15.45
N ASP A 270 9.00 0.23 -14.18
CA ASP A 270 9.50 -1.11 -13.85
C ASP A 270 8.55 -2.22 -14.34
N ARG A 271 7.24 -2.06 -14.13
CA ARG A 271 6.24 -3.03 -14.62
C ARG A 271 6.18 -3.08 -16.14
N LEU A 272 6.35 -1.95 -16.83
CA LEU A 272 6.41 -1.89 -18.29
C LEU A 272 7.61 -2.66 -18.82
N ALA A 273 8.80 -2.37 -18.30
CA ALA A 273 10.04 -3.06 -18.67
C ALA A 273 9.96 -4.56 -18.38
N LEU A 274 9.42 -4.96 -17.22
CA LEU A 274 9.20 -6.37 -16.89
C LEU A 274 8.25 -7.07 -17.87
N ASN A 275 7.12 -6.44 -18.20
CA ASN A 275 6.16 -7.04 -19.14
C ASN A 275 6.76 -7.19 -20.54
N LEU A 276 7.51 -6.19 -21.01
CA LEU A 276 8.15 -6.21 -22.32
C LEU A 276 9.21 -7.33 -22.39
N ASP A 277 10.14 -7.38 -21.43
CA ASP A 277 11.22 -8.37 -21.42
C ASP A 277 10.71 -9.79 -21.16
N VAL A 278 10.06 -10.02 -20.02
CA VAL A 278 9.77 -11.37 -19.52
C VAL A 278 8.55 -11.99 -20.18
N HIS A 279 7.49 -11.21 -20.41
CA HIS A 279 6.19 -11.76 -20.82
C HIS A 279 5.92 -11.62 -22.32
N LEU A 280 6.46 -10.59 -22.97
CA LEU A 280 6.26 -10.35 -24.40
C LEU A 280 7.48 -10.68 -25.26
N GLY A 281 8.62 -11.05 -24.65
CA GLY A 281 9.83 -11.43 -25.39
C GLY A 281 10.43 -10.27 -26.18
N LYS A 282 10.27 -9.03 -25.69
CA LYS A 282 10.72 -7.78 -26.31
C LYS A 282 11.78 -7.07 -25.44
N PRO A 283 12.96 -7.68 -25.23
CA PRO A 283 14.00 -7.12 -24.36
C PRO A 283 14.60 -5.80 -24.87
N GLY A 284 14.61 -5.55 -26.19
CA GLY A 284 15.04 -4.26 -26.76
C GLY A 284 14.11 -3.11 -26.36
N GLU A 285 12.79 -3.27 -26.59
CA GLU A 285 11.79 -2.30 -26.15
C GLU A 285 11.82 -2.10 -24.62
N ALA A 286 12.10 -3.15 -23.85
CA ALA A 286 12.25 -3.04 -22.40
C ALA A 286 13.45 -2.17 -22.02
N MET A 287 14.56 -2.28 -22.76
CA MET A 287 15.77 -1.51 -22.50
C MET A 287 15.60 -0.03 -22.88
N ASP A 288 14.91 0.26 -23.97
CA ASP A 288 14.54 1.64 -24.34
C ASP A 288 13.61 2.28 -23.32
N ALA A 289 12.61 1.53 -22.84
CA ALA A 289 11.73 2.00 -21.77
C ALA A 289 12.49 2.32 -20.47
N ILE A 290 13.51 1.53 -20.11
CA ILE A 290 14.35 1.82 -18.93
C ILE A 290 15.19 3.08 -19.15
N LYS A 291 15.77 3.26 -20.34
CA LYS A 291 16.55 4.45 -20.66
C LYS A 291 15.68 5.71 -20.56
N GLU A 292 14.47 5.68 -21.11
CA GLU A 292 13.49 6.77 -20.99
C GLU A 292 13.15 7.05 -19.52
N ALA A 293 12.84 6.00 -18.75
CA ALA A 293 12.55 6.12 -17.32
C ALA A 293 13.69 6.77 -16.53
N LEU A 294 14.95 6.43 -16.82
CA LEU A 294 16.12 6.98 -16.11
C LEU A 294 16.42 8.44 -16.46
N GLY A 295 15.92 8.93 -17.60
CA GLY A 295 15.96 10.33 -18.00
C GLY A 295 14.83 11.17 -17.37
N GLU A 296 13.81 10.54 -16.79
CA GLU A 296 12.70 11.25 -16.16
C GLU A 296 13.07 11.75 -14.74
N SER A 297 12.78 13.02 -14.46
CA SER A 297 12.86 13.57 -13.10
C SER A 297 11.71 13.03 -12.23
N GLY A 298 11.98 12.72 -10.96
CA GLY A 298 10.94 12.29 -10.01
C GLY A 298 10.79 10.77 -9.85
N ILE A 299 11.62 9.96 -10.52
CA ILE A 299 11.71 8.53 -10.23
C ILE A 299 12.34 8.33 -8.85
N SER A 300 11.61 7.64 -7.97
CA SER A 300 12.11 7.37 -6.61
C SER A 300 13.43 6.59 -6.63
N PRO A 301 14.33 6.79 -5.66
CA PRO A 301 15.60 6.06 -5.58
C PRO A 301 15.45 4.53 -5.65
N ALA A 302 14.41 3.98 -5.00
CA ALA A 302 14.12 2.54 -5.03
C ALA A 302 13.67 2.05 -6.42
N SER A 303 12.82 2.80 -7.11
CA SER A 303 12.44 2.49 -8.49
C SER A 303 13.63 2.61 -9.44
N ARG A 304 14.48 3.62 -9.26
CA ARG A 304 15.71 3.80 -10.01
C ARG A 304 16.65 2.61 -9.81
N HIS A 305 16.84 2.15 -8.57
CA HIS A 305 17.61 0.95 -8.27
C HIS A 305 17.04 -0.29 -8.97
N ALA A 306 15.72 -0.53 -8.90
CA ALA A 306 15.08 -1.67 -9.57
C ALA A 306 15.28 -1.64 -11.09
N LEU A 307 15.13 -0.47 -11.71
CA LEU A 307 15.36 -0.24 -13.14
C LEU A 307 16.82 -0.50 -13.54
N LEU A 308 17.78 0.01 -12.77
CA LEU A 308 19.21 -0.21 -13.02
C LEU A 308 19.61 -1.69 -12.88
N THR A 309 19.07 -2.38 -11.87
CA THR A 309 19.30 -3.82 -11.69
C THR A 309 18.74 -4.64 -12.85
N ARG A 310 17.64 -4.21 -13.47
CA ARG A 310 17.12 -4.81 -14.71
C ARG A 310 17.97 -4.44 -15.93
N ALA A 311 18.38 -3.18 -16.05
CA ALA A 311 19.25 -2.69 -17.12
C ALA A 311 20.55 -3.48 -17.19
N ALA A 312 21.21 -3.73 -16.05
CA ALA A 312 22.44 -4.51 -15.98
C ALA A 312 22.25 -5.93 -16.55
N ARG A 313 21.15 -6.61 -16.22
CA ARG A 313 20.82 -7.94 -16.76
C ARG A 313 20.54 -7.89 -18.27
N LEU A 314 19.82 -6.87 -18.74
CA LEU A 314 19.51 -6.69 -20.15
C LEU A 314 20.76 -6.33 -20.98
N ALA A 315 21.67 -5.55 -20.44
CA ALA A 315 22.91 -5.17 -21.10
C ALA A 315 23.85 -6.38 -21.33
N VAL A 316 23.80 -7.38 -20.44
CA VAL A 316 24.48 -8.67 -20.66
C VAL A 316 23.78 -9.50 -21.75
N LYS A 317 22.44 -9.48 -21.76
CA LYS A 317 21.62 -10.21 -22.74
C LYS A 317 21.66 -9.60 -24.15
N LEU A 318 21.83 -8.28 -24.26
CA LEU A 318 21.80 -7.49 -25.50
C LEU A 318 22.96 -6.47 -25.55
N PRO A 319 24.21 -6.91 -25.69
CA PRO A 319 25.37 -6.03 -25.65
C PRO A 319 25.42 -5.02 -26.81
N GLU A 320 24.95 -5.41 -27.99
CA GLU A 320 25.01 -4.61 -29.24
C GLU A 320 23.88 -3.57 -29.38
N HIS A 321 22.93 -3.55 -28.45
CA HIS A 321 21.77 -2.68 -28.60
C HIS A 321 22.13 -1.21 -28.27
N PRO A 322 21.65 -0.20 -29.02
CA PRO A 322 22.08 1.20 -28.88
C PRO A 322 21.97 1.77 -27.46
N SER A 323 20.92 1.40 -26.73
CA SER A 323 20.70 1.82 -25.34
C SER A 323 21.59 1.11 -24.31
N ALA A 324 22.30 0.03 -24.66
CA ALA A 324 23.11 -0.74 -23.70
C ALA A 324 24.33 0.05 -23.20
N SER A 325 25.01 0.80 -24.07
CA SER A 325 26.15 1.65 -23.69
C SER A 325 25.72 2.80 -22.78
N ALA A 326 24.69 3.54 -23.17
CA ALA A 326 24.14 4.65 -22.38
C ALA A 326 23.65 4.22 -20.99
N LEU A 327 23.20 2.97 -20.83
CA LEU A 327 22.77 2.45 -19.53
C LEU A 327 23.93 2.12 -18.59
N ARG A 328 25.13 1.83 -19.12
CA ARG A 328 26.33 1.62 -18.28
C ARG A 328 26.71 2.88 -17.52
N ASP A 329 26.53 4.05 -18.12
CA ASP A 329 26.82 5.35 -17.49
C ASP A 329 25.94 5.60 -16.26
N PHE A 330 24.76 4.98 -16.18
CA PHE A 330 23.86 5.12 -15.04
C PHE A 330 24.10 4.11 -13.92
N VAL A 331 24.89 3.04 -14.15
CA VAL A 331 25.21 2.04 -13.14
C VAL A 331 26.40 2.54 -12.33
N PRO A 332 26.25 2.88 -11.04
CA PRO A 332 27.38 3.34 -10.24
C PRO A 332 28.44 2.23 -10.13
N SER A 333 29.71 2.61 -10.33
CA SER A 333 30.86 1.70 -10.20
C SER A 333 31.05 1.17 -8.78
N ASP A 334 30.69 1.98 -7.78
CA ASP A 334 30.77 1.63 -6.35
C ASP A 334 29.37 1.46 -5.77
N ILE A 335 28.89 0.23 -5.79
CA ILE A 335 27.89 -0.22 -4.83
C ILE A 335 28.69 -0.69 -3.62
N THR A 336 28.75 0.10 -2.55
CA THR A 336 29.22 -0.40 -1.26
C THR A 336 28.39 -1.63 -0.93
N ALA A 337 29.07 -2.78 -0.83
CA ALA A 337 28.42 -4.02 -0.41
C ALA A 337 27.87 -3.77 0.99
N THR A 338 26.57 -4.02 1.17
CA THR A 338 25.98 -3.93 2.51
C THR A 338 26.63 -5.01 3.37
N PRO A 339 27.11 -4.69 4.59
CA PRO A 339 27.61 -5.71 5.51
C PRO A 339 26.55 -6.78 5.76
N GLU A 340 26.96 -8.05 5.82
CA GLU A 340 26.06 -9.18 6.07
C GLU A 340 26.59 -10.02 7.23
N VAL A 341 25.68 -10.50 8.08
CA VAL A 341 25.95 -11.49 9.13
C VAL A 341 25.03 -12.68 8.95
N THR A 342 25.51 -13.87 9.28
CA THR A 342 24.67 -15.08 9.30
C THR A 342 24.61 -15.64 10.71
N ILE A 343 23.40 -15.80 11.22
CA ILE A 343 23.11 -16.41 12.52
C ILE A 343 22.32 -17.71 12.34
N GLN A 344 22.32 -18.53 13.38
CA GLN A 344 21.60 -19.80 13.40
C GLN A 344 20.40 -19.72 14.32
N GLY A 345 19.25 -20.19 13.84
CA GLY A 345 18.05 -20.40 14.64
C GLY A 345 17.54 -21.82 14.47
N GLN A 346 17.09 -22.45 15.57
CA GLN A 346 16.43 -23.75 15.51
C GLN A 346 15.01 -23.59 14.97
N LEU A 347 14.65 -24.29 13.90
CA LEU A 347 13.31 -24.18 13.31
C LEU A 347 12.27 -24.87 14.22
N ALA A 348 11.10 -24.25 14.41
CA ALA A 348 10.01 -24.86 15.16
C ALA A 348 9.37 -26.01 14.36
N GLU A 349 9.27 -27.21 14.96
CA GLU A 349 8.77 -28.42 14.27
C GLU A 349 7.27 -28.38 13.93
N ARG A 350 6.48 -27.50 14.56
CA ARG A 350 5.03 -27.37 14.31
C ARG A 350 4.70 -26.01 13.70
N MET A 351 4.05 -26.08 12.52
CA MET A 351 3.56 -24.93 11.77
C MET A 351 2.49 -24.19 12.58
N VAL A 352 2.75 -22.91 12.90
CA VAL A 352 1.68 -21.99 13.28
C VAL A 352 0.89 -21.70 11.99
N PRO A 353 -0.41 -22.03 11.91
CA PRO A 353 -1.20 -21.78 10.70
C PRO A 353 -1.10 -20.31 10.28
N GLY A 354 -0.62 -20.06 9.06
CA GLY A 354 -0.47 -18.72 8.50
C GLY A 354 0.85 -18.01 8.77
N ARG A 355 1.80 -18.58 9.55
CA ARG A 355 3.14 -18.00 9.73
C ARG A 355 4.24 -18.92 9.20
N THR A 356 5.10 -18.37 8.35
CA THR A 356 6.33 -19.03 7.86
C THR A 356 7.53 -18.53 8.69
N ASN A 357 8.65 -19.26 8.70
CA ASN A 357 9.89 -18.85 9.38
C ASN A 357 9.78 -18.61 10.90
N MET A 358 9.12 -19.53 11.61
CA MET A 358 9.08 -19.52 13.08
C MET A 358 10.21 -20.38 13.67
N PHE A 359 10.86 -19.88 14.72
CA PHE A 359 12.01 -20.51 15.38
C PHE A 359 11.67 -20.92 16.81
N ALA A 360 12.37 -21.91 17.33
CA ALA A 360 12.21 -22.41 18.69
C ALA A 360 13.45 -22.03 19.52
N VAL A 361 13.23 -21.48 20.70
CA VAL A 361 14.30 -21.18 21.66
C VAL A 361 13.92 -21.77 23.01
N ARG A 362 14.93 -22.30 23.72
CA ARG A 362 14.77 -22.81 25.08
C ARG A 362 15.05 -21.66 26.06
N GLU A 363 14.08 -21.35 26.89
CA GLU A 363 14.20 -20.34 27.94
C GLU A 363 14.98 -20.91 29.15
N SER A 364 15.34 -20.04 30.10
CA SER A 364 16.12 -20.39 31.29
C SER A 364 15.44 -21.38 32.22
N ASP A 365 14.10 -21.43 32.21
CA ASP A 365 13.27 -22.40 32.93
C ASP A 365 13.15 -23.76 32.21
N GLY A 366 13.80 -23.91 31.05
CA GLY A 366 13.76 -25.10 30.21
C GLY A 366 12.54 -25.18 29.27
N ALA A 367 11.62 -24.21 29.31
CA ALA A 367 10.45 -24.17 28.43
C ALA A 367 10.86 -23.84 26.98
N LEU A 368 10.16 -24.43 26.01
CA LEU A 368 10.37 -24.15 24.59
C LEU A 368 9.41 -23.05 24.14
N ARG A 369 9.93 -21.91 23.71
CA ARG A 369 9.16 -20.79 23.16
C ARG A 369 9.33 -20.73 21.64
N VAL A 370 8.22 -20.52 20.94
CA VAL A 370 8.23 -20.26 19.49
C VAL A 370 8.29 -18.75 19.26
N ILE A 371 9.31 -18.28 18.57
CA ILE A 371 9.61 -16.87 18.32
C ILE A 371 9.74 -16.58 16.82
N PRO A 372 9.43 -15.36 16.37
CA PRO A 372 9.64 -14.96 14.98
C PRO A 372 11.13 -14.73 14.68
N VAL A 373 11.48 -14.56 13.41
CA VAL A 373 12.87 -14.45 12.95
C VAL A 373 13.59 -13.21 13.51
N GLU A 374 12.86 -12.12 13.69
CA GLU A 374 13.38 -10.84 14.19
C GLU A 374 13.73 -10.94 15.68
N GLU A 375 13.00 -11.74 16.46
CA GLU A 375 13.31 -12.00 17.87
C GLU A 375 14.59 -12.85 18.02
N VAL A 376 14.88 -13.76 17.06
CA VAL A 376 16.15 -14.50 17.03
C VAL A 376 17.32 -13.52 16.86
N ALA A 377 17.18 -12.56 15.94
CA ALA A 377 18.18 -11.53 15.71
C ALA A 377 18.32 -10.58 16.92
N LEU A 378 17.23 -10.15 17.55
CA LEU A 378 17.28 -9.34 18.79
C LEU A 378 18.09 -10.02 19.90
N ARG A 379 17.86 -11.32 20.14
CA ARG A 379 18.63 -12.10 21.13
C ARG A 379 20.12 -12.13 20.78
N HIS A 380 20.46 -12.37 19.50
CA HIS A 380 21.84 -12.33 19.03
C HIS A 380 22.52 -10.98 19.30
N TYR A 381 21.86 -9.87 18.99
CA TYR A 381 22.43 -8.54 19.23
C TYR A 381 22.55 -8.21 20.72
N SER A 382 21.62 -8.70 21.55
CA SER A 382 21.72 -8.60 23.00
C SER A 382 23.00 -9.26 23.52
N GLU A 383 23.32 -10.47 23.06
CA GLU A 383 24.57 -11.19 23.37
C GLU A 383 25.82 -10.47 22.83
N LYS A 384 25.68 -9.67 21.77
CA LYS A 384 26.76 -8.82 21.20
C LYS A 384 26.94 -7.48 21.93
N GLY A 385 26.21 -7.26 23.02
CA GLY A 385 26.34 -6.07 23.86
C GLY A 385 25.43 -4.91 23.46
N TYR A 386 24.32 -5.19 22.76
CA TYR A 386 23.22 -4.25 22.54
C TYR A 386 22.04 -4.62 23.46
N PRO A 387 22.04 -4.20 24.73
CA PRO A 387 21.02 -4.62 25.70
C PRO A 387 19.60 -4.14 25.36
N GLN A 388 19.47 -3.09 24.54
CA GLN A 388 18.20 -2.56 24.07
C GLN A 388 17.99 -2.84 22.58
N GLY A 389 16.75 -3.10 22.18
CA GLY A 389 16.41 -3.32 20.79
C GLY A 389 14.91 -3.32 20.53
N ILE A 390 14.50 -2.81 19.37
CA ILE A 390 13.10 -2.74 18.95
C ILE A 390 12.97 -3.29 17.53
N HIS A 391 12.02 -4.22 17.37
CA HIS A 391 11.48 -4.57 16.05
C HIS A 391 10.37 -3.56 15.69
N GLY A 392 10.81 -2.44 15.11
CA GLY A 392 9.97 -1.29 14.83
C GLY A 392 9.72 -1.07 13.34
N GLU A 393 10.49 -1.70 12.46
CA GLU A 393 10.53 -1.37 11.04
C GLU A 393 10.64 0.16 10.86
N GLY A 394 9.82 0.75 9.99
CA GLY A 394 9.78 2.20 9.81
C GLY A 394 9.27 2.99 11.02
N SER A 395 8.58 2.37 11.99
CA SER A 395 7.96 3.12 13.10
C SER A 395 8.97 3.82 14.00
N THR A 396 10.17 3.27 14.19
CA THR A 396 11.24 3.89 14.99
C THR A 396 11.66 5.23 14.40
N PHE A 397 11.93 5.25 13.09
CA PHE A 397 12.35 6.47 12.38
C PHE A 397 11.20 7.47 12.23
N HIS A 398 9.96 6.98 12.05
CA HIS A 398 8.77 7.83 12.04
C HIS A 398 8.50 8.48 13.40
N ALA A 399 8.77 7.79 14.50
CA ALA A 399 8.66 8.35 15.85
C ALA A 399 9.69 9.46 16.06
N LEU A 400 10.96 9.21 15.71
CA LEU A 400 12.02 10.23 15.77
C LEU A 400 11.68 11.46 14.93
N PHE A 401 11.29 11.27 13.67
CA PHE A 401 10.90 12.38 12.79
C PHE A 401 9.64 13.10 13.31
N GLY A 402 8.62 12.35 13.73
CA GLY A 402 7.36 12.90 14.23
C GLY A 402 7.55 13.76 15.48
N ILE A 403 8.40 13.34 16.41
CA ILE A 403 8.69 14.07 17.65
C ILE A 403 9.62 15.26 17.36
N LEU A 404 10.75 15.04 16.68
CA LEU A 404 11.73 16.11 16.42
C LEU A 404 11.20 17.23 15.52
N CYS A 405 10.30 16.89 14.58
CA CYS A 405 9.73 17.84 13.62
C CYS A 405 8.26 18.16 13.88
N TRP A 406 7.74 17.90 15.09
CA TRP A 406 6.32 18.05 15.41
C TRP A 406 5.74 19.40 14.96
N ASP A 407 6.35 20.51 15.39
CA ASP A 407 5.91 21.88 15.08
C ASP A 407 5.97 22.23 13.59
N ALA A 408 6.90 21.61 12.86
CA ALA A 408 6.98 21.78 11.41
C ALA A 408 5.88 20.97 10.71
N ILE A 409 5.64 19.73 11.13
CA ILE A 409 4.61 18.85 10.54
C ILE A 409 3.22 19.47 10.70
N TYR A 410 2.88 19.90 11.92
CA TYR A 410 1.57 20.49 12.26
C TYR A 410 1.54 22.01 12.12
N ALA A 411 2.47 22.57 11.36
CA ALA A 411 2.56 23.98 11.08
C ALA A 411 1.27 24.58 10.49
N ASP A 412 0.84 25.70 11.08
CA ASP A 412 -0.18 26.58 10.50
C ASP A 412 0.28 27.28 9.21
N GLY A 413 -0.67 27.89 8.50
CA GLY A 413 -0.37 28.73 7.34
C GLY A 413 -0.08 27.96 6.05
N VAL A 414 -0.36 26.67 6.00
CA VAL A 414 -0.35 25.88 4.75
C VAL A 414 -1.79 25.66 4.28
N PRO A 415 -2.21 26.26 3.16
CA PRO A 415 -3.56 26.07 2.63
C PRO A 415 -3.86 24.59 2.38
N ASP A 416 -5.04 24.15 2.81
CA ASP A 416 -5.60 22.81 2.58
C ASP A 416 -4.82 21.63 3.17
N ALA A 417 -3.71 21.86 3.86
CA ALA A 417 -3.02 20.82 4.63
C ALA A 417 -3.94 20.24 5.71
N PHE A 418 -4.71 21.10 6.38
CA PHE A 418 -5.72 20.72 7.36
C PHE A 418 -7.08 21.31 6.98
N ARG A 419 -8.04 20.43 6.70
CA ARG A 419 -9.41 20.76 6.31
C ARG A 419 -10.43 20.37 7.37
N SER A 420 -10.09 19.57 8.38
CA SER A 420 -10.93 19.28 9.54
C SER A 420 -10.08 19.16 10.81
N PRO A 421 -10.66 19.33 12.02
CA PRO A 421 -9.94 19.17 13.28
C PRO A 421 -9.70 17.71 13.67
N TYR A 422 -9.96 16.76 12.75
CA TYR A 422 -9.89 15.31 13.02
C TYR A 422 -8.89 14.62 12.07
N GLN A 423 -7.82 15.32 11.71
CA GLN A 423 -6.72 14.81 10.91
C GLN A 423 -5.53 14.46 11.80
N ALA A 424 -5.03 13.23 11.63
CA ALA A 424 -3.81 12.77 12.29
C ALA A 424 -2.55 13.38 11.67
N PHE A 425 -2.60 13.85 10.43
CA PHE A 425 -1.47 14.45 9.74
C PHE A 425 -1.95 15.35 8.59
N PRO A 426 -1.10 16.25 8.07
CA PRO A 426 -1.50 17.14 6.99
C PRO A 426 -1.70 16.36 5.68
N MET A 427 -2.70 16.75 4.89
CA MET A 427 -3.09 16.05 3.66
C MET A 427 -1.98 16.00 2.61
N ASP A 428 -1.03 16.93 2.68
CA ASP A 428 0.11 17.03 1.78
C ASP A 428 1.33 16.22 2.24
N LEU A 429 1.32 15.54 3.40
CA LEU A 429 2.44 14.74 3.95
C LEU A 429 3.06 13.78 2.93
N HIS A 430 2.25 13.20 2.06
CA HIS A 430 2.71 12.26 1.03
C HIS A 430 2.91 12.89 -0.35
N SER A 431 3.04 14.20 -0.43
CA SER A 431 3.26 14.94 -1.67
C SER A 431 4.64 15.57 -1.70
N ASP A 432 5.14 15.84 -2.90
CA ASP A 432 6.43 16.51 -3.09
C ASP A 432 6.41 17.97 -2.58
N GLY A 433 5.21 18.54 -2.37
CA GLY A 433 5.02 19.87 -1.81
C GLY A 433 5.08 19.96 -0.28
N PHE A 434 5.17 18.83 0.43
CA PHE A 434 5.17 18.81 1.90
C PHE A 434 6.31 19.63 2.51
N PHE A 435 7.53 19.38 2.03
CA PHE A 435 8.70 20.12 2.47
C PHE A 435 8.66 21.57 1.98
N ALA A 436 8.40 21.77 0.68
CA ALA A 436 8.43 23.10 0.06
C ALA A 436 7.46 24.09 0.71
N SER A 437 6.27 23.63 1.12
CA SER A 437 5.28 24.48 1.82
C SER A 437 5.69 24.89 3.24
N ARG A 438 6.70 24.23 3.82
CA ARG A 438 7.18 24.40 5.20
C ARG A 438 8.69 24.57 5.28
N GLU A 439 9.35 24.90 4.18
CA GLU A 439 10.81 24.79 4.04
C GLU A 439 11.54 25.57 5.15
N GLN A 440 11.17 26.83 5.38
CA GLN A 440 11.78 27.65 6.43
C GLN A 440 11.61 27.05 7.83
N ARG A 441 10.47 26.41 8.11
CA ARG A 441 10.22 25.78 9.42
C ARG A 441 11.07 24.53 9.59
N PHE A 442 11.14 23.68 8.56
CA PHE A 442 12.00 22.50 8.58
C PHE A 442 13.47 22.86 8.70
N LEU A 443 13.96 23.83 7.92
CA LEU A 443 15.35 24.27 7.98
C LEU A 443 15.71 24.81 9.38
N LYS A 444 14.80 25.55 10.02
CA LYS A 444 14.99 25.99 11.41
C LYS A 444 15.05 24.80 12.39
N VAL A 445 14.17 23.81 12.25
CA VAL A 445 14.21 22.59 13.06
C VAL A 445 15.53 21.85 12.86
N PHE A 446 16.00 21.69 11.62
CA PHE A 446 17.25 20.99 11.33
C PHE A 446 18.46 21.72 11.90
N GLU A 447 18.50 23.04 11.79
CA GLU A 447 19.56 23.84 12.38
C GLU A 447 19.55 23.74 13.91
N ASN A 448 18.36 23.82 14.54
CA ASN A 448 18.23 23.61 15.97
C ASN A 448 18.78 22.24 16.39
N ILE A 449 18.33 21.16 15.74
CA ILE A 449 18.84 19.80 16.00
C ILE A 449 20.37 19.79 15.88
N ARG A 450 20.91 20.32 14.78
CA ARG A 450 22.36 20.31 14.48
C ARG A 450 23.19 21.05 15.52
N THR A 451 22.66 22.15 16.08
CA THR A 451 23.38 23.00 17.05
C THR A 451 23.19 22.62 18.51
N SER A 452 22.15 21.84 18.84
CA SER A 452 21.88 21.38 20.19
C SER A 452 22.89 20.32 20.64
N SER A 453 23.19 20.34 21.94
CA SER A 453 23.83 19.21 22.60
C SER A 453 22.91 17.98 22.60
N VAL A 454 23.50 16.81 22.82
CA VAL A 454 22.78 15.54 22.89
C VAL A 454 21.74 15.56 24.02
N GLU A 455 22.09 16.15 25.15
CA GLU A 455 21.26 16.25 26.35
C GLU A 455 20.09 17.22 26.15
N GLU A 456 20.33 18.40 25.58
CA GLU A 456 19.27 19.35 25.22
C GLU A 456 18.26 18.71 24.26
N LEU A 457 18.75 17.95 23.27
CA LEU A 457 17.89 17.28 22.31
C LEU A 457 17.05 16.18 22.96
N ALA A 458 17.63 15.42 23.89
CA ALA A 458 16.91 14.42 24.66
C ALA A 458 15.82 15.05 25.56
N GLU A 459 16.11 16.18 26.21
CA GLU A 459 15.14 16.94 26.99
C GLU A 459 14.01 17.52 26.13
N GLN A 460 14.35 18.09 24.97
CA GLN A 460 13.36 18.60 24.02
C GLN A 460 12.40 17.48 23.59
N VAL A 461 12.94 16.32 23.22
CA VAL A 461 12.17 15.14 22.82
C VAL A 461 11.30 14.63 23.95
N ALA A 462 11.79 14.63 25.19
CA ALA A 462 10.98 14.27 26.36
C ALA A 462 9.79 15.23 26.55
N SER A 463 10.04 16.54 26.44
CA SER A 463 8.99 17.56 26.55
C SER A 463 7.94 17.44 25.44
N THR A 464 8.36 17.20 24.20
CA THR A 464 7.43 16.96 23.08
C THR A 464 6.64 15.66 23.29
N TYR A 465 7.30 14.59 23.77
CA TYR A 465 6.64 13.33 24.10
C TYR A 465 5.55 13.57 25.15
N ASP A 466 5.86 14.24 26.26
CA ASP A 466 4.91 14.46 27.36
C ASP A 466 3.72 15.35 26.93
N SER A 467 3.95 16.29 26.02
CA SER A 467 2.90 17.20 25.53
C SER A 467 1.94 16.55 24.53
N HIS A 468 2.42 15.57 23.77
CA HIS A 468 1.68 15.02 22.62
C HIS A 468 1.37 13.53 22.70
N SER A 469 1.89 12.82 23.70
CA SER A 469 1.64 11.39 23.88
C SER A 469 0.15 11.07 23.86
N GLY A 470 -0.22 10.05 23.07
CA GLY A 470 -1.62 9.62 22.89
C GLY A 470 -2.40 10.40 21.83
N GLN A 471 -1.83 11.46 21.24
CA GLN A 471 -2.46 12.15 20.10
C GLN A 471 -2.30 11.32 18.81
N ALA A 472 -3.37 11.23 18.01
CA ALA A 472 -3.34 10.54 16.73
C ALA A 472 -2.36 11.23 15.76
N GLY A 473 -1.39 10.50 15.25
CA GLY A 473 -0.39 11.12 14.37
C GLY A 473 0.57 10.14 13.73
N LEU A 474 1.73 10.66 13.34
CA LEU A 474 2.80 9.86 12.76
C LEU A 474 3.44 8.89 13.77
N VAL A 475 3.42 9.24 15.05
CA VAL A 475 4.03 8.50 16.14
C VAL A 475 3.08 7.42 16.64
N GLN A 476 3.57 6.17 16.73
CA GLN A 476 2.85 5.07 17.38
C GLN A 476 3.26 5.03 18.86
N TRP A 477 2.58 5.82 19.69
CA TRP A 477 2.95 6.04 21.09
C TRP A 477 3.00 4.76 21.92
N GLU A 478 2.20 3.74 21.60
CA GLU A 478 2.17 2.47 22.30
C GLU A 478 3.43 1.61 22.09
N ARG A 479 4.28 1.95 21.12
CA ARG A 479 5.50 1.21 20.79
C ARG A 479 6.74 1.68 21.54
N PHE A 480 6.73 2.90 22.05
CA PHE A 480 7.91 3.55 22.59
C PHE A 480 7.59 4.22 23.91
N SER A 481 8.49 4.09 24.88
CA SER A 481 8.49 4.97 26.06
C SER A 481 9.30 6.25 25.79
N SER A 482 9.02 7.32 26.53
CA SER A 482 9.81 8.56 26.50
C SER A 482 11.30 8.28 26.70
N VAL A 483 11.65 7.40 27.66
CA VAL A 483 13.03 7.02 27.97
C VAL A 483 13.71 6.38 26.75
N GLN A 484 13.05 5.45 26.05
CA GLN A 484 13.63 4.80 24.87
C GLN A 484 13.88 5.78 23.73
N ILE A 485 12.97 6.75 23.48
CA ILE A 485 13.22 7.76 22.45
C ILE A 485 14.41 8.63 22.83
N GLN A 486 14.54 9.04 24.10
CA GLN A 486 15.70 9.79 24.57
C GLN A 486 17.00 9.00 24.41
N GLU A 487 17.03 7.70 24.74
CA GLU A 487 18.20 6.85 24.52
C GLU A 487 18.56 6.74 23.03
N LEU A 488 17.58 6.55 22.15
CA LEU A 488 17.80 6.55 20.71
C LEU A 488 18.39 7.87 20.23
N VAL A 489 17.89 9.00 20.72
CA VAL A 489 18.42 10.33 20.41
C VAL A 489 19.89 10.45 20.82
N ARG A 490 20.24 9.96 22.01
CA ARG A 490 21.63 9.94 22.49
C ARG A 490 22.54 9.08 21.62
N CYS A 491 22.07 7.93 21.16
CA CYS A 491 22.88 7.02 20.36
C CYS A 491 22.98 7.42 18.88
N PHE A 492 21.95 8.02 18.29
CA PHE A 492 22.03 8.57 16.93
C PHE A 492 22.87 9.84 16.87
N GLY A 493 22.69 10.72 17.87
CA GLY A 493 23.35 12.01 17.94
C GLY A 493 22.80 13.05 16.93
N PRO A 494 23.12 14.35 17.13
CA PRO A 494 22.50 15.45 16.40
C PRO A 494 22.73 15.41 14.88
N GLU A 495 23.96 15.12 14.46
CA GLU A 495 24.35 15.12 13.04
C GLU A 495 23.60 14.07 12.20
N VAL A 496 23.34 12.89 12.78
CA VAL A 496 22.58 11.86 12.09
C VAL A 496 21.10 12.18 12.08
N LEU A 497 20.57 12.69 13.21
CA LEU A 497 19.14 12.95 13.38
C LEU A 497 18.62 14.05 12.45
N TRP A 498 19.33 15.17 12.29
CA TRP A 498 18.85 16.23 11.40
C TRP A 498 18.84 15.76 9.94
N ARG A 499 19.85 14.99 9.51
CA ARG A 499 19.90 14.43 8.15
C ARG A 499 18.80 13.41 7.91
N LEU A 500 18.55 12.54 8.89
CA LEU A 500 17.43 11.60 8.85
C LEU A 500 16.09 12.35 8.70
N CYS A 501 15.90 13.42 9.47
CA CYS A 501 14.71 14.27 9.39
C CYS A 501 14.60 14.98 8.04
N ASP A 502 15.70 15.50 7.49
CA ASP A 502 15.74 16.12 6.16
C ASP A 502 15.36 15.13 5.05
N LEU A 503 15.92 13.93 5.08
CA LEU A 503 15.57 12.86 4.14
C LEU A 503 14.06 12.56 4.20
N LEU A 504 13.52 12.33 5.41
CA LEU A 504 12.10 12.02 5.60
C LEU A 504 11.19 13.19 5.20
N ALA A 505 11.53 14.44 5.57
CA ALA A 505 10.71 15.60 5.25
C ALA A 505 10.63 15.86 3.73
N ARG A 506 11.76 15.78 3.02
CA ARG A 506 11.81 16.06 1.57
C ARG A 506 11.06 15.04 0.72
N ASN A 507 10.98 13.78 1.16
CA ASN A 507 10.33 12.76 0.37
C ASN A 507 9.68 11.64 1.20
N PHE A 508 8.80 12.03 2.12
CA PHE A 508 8.20 11.12 3.09
C PHE A 508 7.49 9.94 2.42
N ARG A 509 6.73 10.19 1.33
CA ARG A 509 6.01 9.13 0.62
C ARG A 509 6.93 7.99 0.13
N HIS A 510 8.09 8.34 -0.42
CA HIS A 510 9.03 7.37 -0.98
C HIS A 510 9.96 6.78 0.07
N ARG A 511 10.14 7.46 1.20
CA ARG A 511 11.07 7.09 2.28
C ARG A 511 10.39 6.43 3.49
N ARG A 512 9.07 6.53 3.67
CA ARG A 512 8.33 5.90 4.80
C ARG A 512 8.37 4.37 4.90
N SER A 513 9.01 3.68 3.97
CA SER A 513 8.96 2.22 3.86
C SER A 513 10.29 1.67 3.37
N GLY A 514 10.62 0.44 3.77
CA GLY A 514 11.90 -0.21 3.50
C GLY A 514 13.01 0.21 4.46
N LEU A 515 12.67 0.85 5.58
CA LEU A 515 13.58 1.04 6.70
C LEU A 515 13.89 -0.31 7.37
N PRO A 516 15.06 -0.48 8.01
CA PRO A 516 15.45 -1.75 8.62
C PRO A 516 14.46 -2.25 9.67
N ASP A 517 14.31 -3.57 9.79
CA ASP A 517 13.42 -4.20 10.76
C ASP A 517 13.78 -3.83 12.20
N LEU A 518 15.08 -3.90 12.53
CA LEU A 518 15.60 -3.71 13.88
C LEU A 518 16.43 -2.44 14.02
N VAL A 519 16.25 -1.79 15.17
CA VAL A 519 17.23 -0.84 15.73
C VAL A 519 17.63 -1.37 17.10
N VAL A 520 18.92 -1.63 17.30
CA VAL A 520 19.50 -2.12 18.56
C VAL A 520 20.54 -1.12 19.05
N TRP A 521 20.58 -0.87 20.35
CA TRP A 521 21.48 0.13 20.93
C TRP A 521 21.97 -0.26 22.32
N ASN A 522 23.03 0.41 22.73
CA ASN A 522 23.58 0.34 24.08
C ASN A 522 23.62 1.76 24.66
N PRO A 523 22.76 2.09 25.64
CA PRO A 523 22.68 3.44 26.18
C PRO A 523 23.90 3.82 27.04
N VAL A 524 24.73 2.85 27.46
CA VAL A 524 25.90 3.10 28.31
C VAL A 524 27.09 3.57 27.49
N ASP A 525 27.34 2.94 26.34
CA ASP A 525 28.48 3.26 25.48
C ASP A 525 28.10 4.03 24.20
N GLY A 526 26.81 4.31 24.01
CA GLY A 526 26.28 5.11 22.91
C GLY A 526 26.25 4.40 21.56
N ARG A 527 26.54 3.09 21.49
CA ARG A 527 26.53 2.35 20.22
C ARG A 527 25.12 2.07 19.75
N LEU A 528 24.91 2.20 18.44
CA LEU A 528 23.67 1.87 17.75
C LEU A 528 23.95 1.09 16.47
N LYS A 529 23.08 0.14 16.15
CA LYS A 529 23.08 -0.62 14.90
C LYS A 529 21.66 -0.77 14.37
N ALA A 530 21.50 -0.62 13.06
CA ALA A 530 20.27 -0.96 12.35
C ALA A 530 20.45 -2.27 11.58
N ALA A 531 19.51 -3.19 11.67
CA ALA A 531 19.63 -4.49 11.02
C ALA A 531 18.34 -4.87 10.26
N GLU A 532 18.51 -5.29 9.02
CA GLU A 532 17.44 -5.87 8.19
C GLU A 532 17.53 -7.39 8.29
N VAL A 533 16.46 -8.04 8.77
CA VAL A 533 16.46 -9.46 9.12
C VAL A 533 15.89 -10.27 7.96
N LYS A 534 16.65 -11.26 7.49
CA LYS A 534 16.25 -12.13 6.40
C LYS A 534 16.17 -13.58 6.82
N GLY A 535 14.94 -14.10 6.86
CA GLY A 535 14.68 -15.51 7.05
C GLY A 535 15.06 -16.35 5.81
N PRO A 536 14.98 -17.69 5.91
CA PRO A 536 15.32 -18.58 4.81
C PRO A 536 14.51 -18.28 3.54
N GLY A 537 15.21 -18.01 2.44
CA GLY A 537 14.62 -17.73 1.13
C GLY A 537 14.10 -16.31 0.93
N ASP A 538 14.25 -15.41 1.91
CA ASP A 538 13.92 -14.00 1.76
C ASP A 538 15.09 -13.20 1.16
N THR A 539 14.78 -12.14 0.41
CA THR A 539 15.75 -11.28 -0.28
C THR A 539 15.42 -9.81 -0.05
N LEU A 540 16.44 -8.95 -0.08
CA LEU A 540 16.23 -7.51 0.06
C LEU A 540 15.35 -6.94 -1.07
N SER A 541 14.38 -6.11 -0.68
CA SER A 541 13.68 -5.27 -1.64
C SER A 541 14.55 -4.09 -2.08
N ALA A 542 14.24 -3.50 -3.24
CA ALA A 542 14.94 -2.31 -3.73
C ALA A 542 14.88 -1.13 -2.75
N LYS A 543 13.80 -1.00 -1.98
CA LYS A 543 13.67 0.05 -0.95
C LYS A 543 14.64 -0.18 0.21
N GLN A 544 14.76 -1.43 0.67
CA GLN A 544 15.67 -1.81 1.75
C GLN A 544 17.13 -1.61 1.36
N VAL A 545 17.50 -2.00 0.14
CA VAL A 545 18.86 -1.77 -0.39
C VAL A 545 19.20 -0.27 -0.38
N VAL A 546 18.28 0.58 -0.84
CA VAL A 546 18.49 2.03 -0.83
C VAL A 546 18.63 2.57 0.59
N TRP A 547 17.75 2.17 1.50
CA TRP A 547 17.79 2.65 2.88
C TRP A 547 19.06 2.22 3.61
N LEU A 548 19.50 0.96 3.47
CA LEU A 548 20.75 0.49 4.08
C LEU A 548 21.95 1.32 3.59
N ARG A 549 22.00 1.65 2.30
CA ARG A 549 23.05 2.53 1.74
C ARG A 549 22.97 3.95 2.30
N GLU A 550 21.77 4.51 2.40
CA GLU A 550 21.56 5.86 2.95
C GLU A 550 21.99 5.91 4.42
N LEU A 551 21.60 4.94 5.24
CA LEU A 551 21.99 4.87 6.65
C LEU A 551 23.51 4.67 6.82
N LEU A 552 24.14 3.81 6.01
CA LEU A 552 25.60 3.67 5.98
C LEU A 552 26.30 4.99 5.60
N ALA A 553 25.76 5.72 4.62
CA ALA A 553 26.30 7.03 4.22
C ALA A 553 26.12 8.11 5.30
N LEU A 554 25.14 7.95 6.19
CA LEU A 554 24.96 8.78 7.39
C LEU A 554 25.89 8.38 8.55
N GLY A 555 26.66 7.29 8.41
CA GLY A 555 27.54 6.78 9.45
C GLY A 555 26.86 5.86 10.47
N ILE A 556 25.63 5.41 10.20
CA ILE A 556 24.96 4.42 11.05
C ILE A 556 25.49 3.03 10.69
N ASP A 557 25.91 2.27 11.70
CA ASP A 557 26.29 0.87 11.53
C ASP A 557 25.07 0.05 11.09
N CYS A 558 25.10 -0.47 9.87
CA CYS A 558 24.00 -1.23 9.28
C CYS A 558 24.47 -2.55 8.71
N GLU A 559 23.64 -3.59 8.86
CA GLU A 559 23.90 -4.90 8.26
C GLU A 559 22.62 -5.67 7.90
N VAL A 560 22.77 -6.66 7.03
CA VAL A 560 21.74 -7.66 6.76
C VAL A 560 21.98 -8.88 7.64
N CYS A 561 21.01 -9.23 8.47
CA CYS A 561 21.08 -10.37 9.38
C CYS A 561 20.34 -11.57 8.78
N HIS A 562 21.10 -12.51 8.20
CA HIS A 562 20.56 -13.73 7.65
C HIS A 562 20.36 -14.79 8.74
N VAL A 563 19.12 -15.25 8.92
CA VAL A 563 18.81 -16.33 9.87
C VAL A 563 18.71 -17.65 9.11
N THR A 564 19.67 -18.54 9.36
CA THR A 564 19.68 -19.89 8.80
C THR A 564 19.05 -20.89 9.75
N ALA A 565 18.27 -21.82 9.20
CA ALA A 565 17.63 -22.85 9.99
C ALA A 565 18.60 -24.00 10.30
N THR A 566 18.78 -24.32 11.57
CA THR A 566 19.37 -25.60 11.99
C THR A 566 18.26 -26.65 12.10
N SER A 567 18.39 -27.75 11.36
CA SER A 567 17.45 -28.88 11.49
C SER A 567 17.51 -29.44 12.91
N SER A 568 16.37 -29.70 13.54
CA SER A 568 16.27 -30.33 14.87
C SER A 568 17.02 -31.67 14.97
N LYS A 569 17.29 -32.35 13.85
CA LYS A 569 18.12 -33.57 13.77
C LYS A 569 19.61 -33.35 14.05
N ARG A 570 20.15 -32.16 13.85
CA ARG A 570 21.60 -31.89 13.97
C ARG A 570 22.04 -31.72 15.44
N LEU A 571 21.15 -31.22 16.30
CA LEU A 571 21.37 -31.09 17.74
C LEU A 571 21.32 -32.44 18.48
N ARG A 572 20.42 -33.37 18.10
CA ARG A 572 20.45 -34.76 18.64
C ARG A 572 21.79 -35.46 18.43
N LYS A 573 22.50 -35.11 17.35
CA LYS A 573 23.83 -35.66 17.05
C LYS A 573 24.94 -35.02 17.89
N GLN A 574 24.73 -33.79 18.37
CA GLN A 574 25.65 -33.09 19.29
C GLN A 574 25.41 -33.48 20.76
N GLU A 575 24.15 -33.67 21.17
CA GLU A 575 23.81 -34.23 22.50
C GLU A 575 24.41 -35.64 22.66
N ASN A 576 24.27 -36.51 21.65
CA ASN A 576 24.86 -37.85 21.67
C ASN A 576 26.40 -37.82 21.69
N PHE A 577 27.04 -36.78 21.14
CA PHE A 577 28.50 -36.64 21.12
C PHE A 577 29.07 -36.13 22.46
N ILE A 578 28.26 -35.43 23.26
CA ILE A 578 28.64 -34.97 24.60
C ILE A 578 28.41 -36.10 25.61
N THR A 579 27.33 -36.88 25.48
CA THR A 579 27.06 -38.04 26.35
C THR A 579 28.04 -39.22 26.15
N ASP A 580 28.59 -39.39 24.94
CA ASP A 580 29.60 -40.43 24.67
C ASP A 580 31.01 -40.07 25.18
N LYS A 581 31.29 -38.79 25.48
CA LYS A 581 32.59 -38.37 26.03
C LYS A 581 32.65 -38.44 27.56
N ASP A 582 31.52 -38.41 28.25
CA ASP A 582 31.46 -38.51 29.71
C ASP A 582 31.39 -39.96 30.24
N THR A 583 31.32 -40.97 29.36
CA THR A 583 31.27 -42.39 29.75
C THR A 583 32.62 -43.12 29.64
N THR A 584 33.72 -42.44 29.31
CA THR A 584 35.05 -43.07 29.17
C THR A 584 36.06 -42.78 30.30
N THR A 585 35.59 -42.51 31.52
CA THR A 585 36.48 -42.55 32.70
C THR A 585 35.80 -43.08 33.95
N LYS A 586 35.83 -44.40 34.13
CA LYS A 586 35.92 -45.08 35.44
C LYS A 586 36.32 -46.55 35.21
N LYS A 587 37.56 -46.86 35.60
CA LYS A 587 38.03 -48.20 35.93
C LYS A 587 37.41 -48.65 37.24
#